data_AF-A0A9E5I8D0-F1
#
_entry.id   AF-A0A9E5I8D0-F1
#
_cell.length_a   1.000
_cell.length_b   1.000
_cell.length_c   1.000
_cell.angle_alpha   90.00
_cell.angle_beta   90.00
_cell.angle_gamma   90.00
#
_symmetry.space_group_name_H-M   'P 1'
#
loop_
_entity.id
_entity.type
_entity.pdbx_description
1 polymer ?
#
loop_
_entity_poly.entity_id
_entity_poly.type
_entity_poly.pdbx_seq_one_letter_code
_entity_poly.pdbx_strand_id
1 'polypeptide(L)'
;MKPGNMAGRYYYHHNNEVHGPVEFAELNNQVFSGFLEPHVSCCKEGSGSWVPFHDICKTQSTPEITSGSPEFSAFVTQLKYENGRRAVSNAGTIFNVLSYLSFLVAGLFGLGAAIAAKESSNLAVPYGAIGLGFLIWGLAGNGF
;
A
#
# COMPACT_ATOMS: atom_id res chain seq x y z
N MET A 1 10.06 -4.46 -41.88
CA MET A 1 9.51 -4.84 -40.56
C MET A 1 10.64 -4.83 -39.56
N LYS A 2 10.62 -3.93 -38.56
CA LYS A 2 11.58 -3.97 -37.45
C LYS A 2 10.76 -3.88 -36.16
N PRO A 3 10.67 -4.98 -35.39
CA PRO A 3 9.80 -5.05 -34.22
C PRO A 3 10.28 -4.10 -33.12
N GLY A 4 9.32 -3.66 -32.33
CA GLY A 4 9.39 -2.55 -31.40
C GLY A 4 10.48 -2.65 -30.34
N ASN A 5 10.89 -1.46 -29.95
CA ASN A 5 11.78 -1.02 -28.88
C ASN A 5 11.36 -1.55 -27.48
N MET A 6 11.45 -2.86 -27.27
CA MET A 6 11.24 -3.55 -25.99
C MET A 6 12.60 -3.99 -25.41
N ALA A 7 12.79 -3.86 -24.09
CA ALA A 7 13.99 -4.22 -23.31
C ALA A 7 15.12 -3.17 -23.24
N GLY A 8 14.82 -1.99 -22.67
CA GLY A 8 15.87 -1.17 -22.04
C GLY A 8 16.20 -1.74 -20.65
N ARG A 9 17.47 -2.01 -20.38
CA ARG A 9 17.98 -2.35 -19.04
C ARG A 9 18.21 -1.07 -18.24
N TYR A 10 17.89 -1.10 -16.96
CA TYR A 10 17.95 0.05 -16.05
C TYR A 10 18.80 -0.27 -14.82
N TYR A 11 19.53 0.73 -14.35
CA TYR A 11 20.23 0.74 -13.08
C TYR A 11 19.51 1.71 -12.14
N TYR A 12 19.51 1.43 -10.84
CA TYR A 12 18.88 2.28 -9.83
C TYR A 12 19.77 2.43 -8.60
N HIS A 13 19.61 3.53 -7.87
CA HIS A 13 20.26 3.73 -6.59
C HIS A 13 19.39 3.22 -5.44
N HIS A 14 19.95 2.38 -4.56
CA HIS A 14 19.28 1.98 -3.32
C HIS A 14 20.32 1.95 -2.20
N ASN A 15 20.02 2.61 -1.07
CA ASN A 15 20.95 2.72 0.07
C ASN A 15 22.38 3.17 -0.31
N ASN A 16 22.48 4.14 -1.24
CA ASN A 16 23.75 4.66 -1.74
C ASN A 16 24.59 3.68 -2.59
N GLU A 17 24.04 2.50 -2.93
CA GLU A 17 24.64 1.53 -3.84
C GLU A 17 23.91 1.54 -5.20
N VAL A 18 24.64 1.22 -6.27
CA VAL A 18 24.07 1.08 -7.62
C VAL A 18 23.71 -0.38 -7.85
N HIS A 19 22.43 -0.62 -8.13
CA HIS A 19 21.90 -1.94 -8.42
C HIS A 19 21.43 -2.01 -9.87
N GLY A 20 21.72 -3.12 -10.55
CA GLY A 20 21.31 -3.38 -11.93
C GLY A 20 22.29 -4.29 -12.68
N PRO A 21 22.03 -4.58 -13.97
CA PRO A 21 20.89 -4.11 -14.76
C PRO A 21 19.60 -4.90 -14.50
N VAL A 22 18.48 -4.19 -14.30
CA VAL A 22 17.12 -4.75 -14.18
C VAL A 22 16.23 -4.31 -15.34
N GLU A 23 15.21 -5.09 -15.67
CA GLU A 23 14.22 -4.69 -16.68
C GLU A 23 13.28 -3.61 -16.13
N PHE A 24 12.69 -2.81 -17.03
CA PHE A 24 11.72 -1.77 -16.62
C PHE A 24 10.53 -2.36 -15.84
N ALA A 25 10.03 -3.53 -16.24
CA ALA A 25 8.92 -4.19 -15.55
C ALA A 25 9.29 -4.57 -14.11
N GLU A 26 10.51 -5.05 -13.89
CA GLU A 26 11.03 -5.40 -12.58
C GLU A 26 11.25 -4.14 -11.71
N LEU A 27 11.87 -3.10 -12.28
CA LEU A 27 12.03 -1.81 -11.61
C LEU A 27 10.68 -1.21 -11.19
N ASN A 28 9.71 -1.28 -12.08
CA ASN A 28 8.35 -0.81 -11.83
C ASN A 28 7.69 -1.59 -10.70
N ASN A 29 7.83 -2.92 -10.70
CA ASN A 29 7.31 -3.78 -9.64
C ASN A 29 7.96 -3.47 -8.28
N GLN A 30 9.26 -3.22 -8.26
CA GLN A 30 9.99 -2.86 -7.03
C GLN A 30 9.53 -1.50 -6.45
N VAL A 31 9.32 -0.49 -7.29
CA VAL A 31 8.75 0.80 -6.85
C VAL A 31 7.32 0.63 -6.35
N PHE A 32 6.48 -0.12 -7.06
CA PHE A 32 5.08 -0.35 -6.66
C PHE A 32 4.93 -1.24 -5.42
N SER A 33 5.88 -2.15 -5.17
CA SER A 33 5.93 -2.97 -3.95
C SER A 33 6.35 -2.18 -2.70
N GLY A 34 6.81 -0.94 -2.86
CA GLY A 34 7.35 -0.12 -1.78
C GLY A 34 8.79 -0.47 -1.39
N PHE A 35 9.45 -1.37 -2.13
CA PHE A 35 10.88 -1.67 -1.94
C PHE A 35 11.78 -0.52 -2.39
N LEU A 36 11.38 0.21 -3.43
CA LEU A 36 12.05 1.41 -3.92
C LEU A 36 11.16 2.64 -3.76
N GLU A 37 11.77 3.75 -3.37
CA GLU A 37 11.06 5.01 -3.27
C GLU A 37 10.69 5.55 -4.67
N PRO A 38 9.53 6.21 -4.85
CA PRO A 38 9.08 6.72 -6.16
C PRO A 38 9.99 7.77 -6.80
N HIS A 39 10.88 8.36 -6.00
CA HIS A 39 11.85 9.37 -6.39
C HIS A 39 13.26 8.80 -6.58
N VAL A 40 13.41 7.47 -6.58
CA VAL A 40 14.67 6.79 -6.81
C VAL A 40 15.27 7.21 -8.15
N SER A 41 16.57 7.54 -8.14
CA SER A 41 17.32 7.88 -9.35
C SER A 41 17.65 6.61 -10.12
N CYS A 42 17.23 6.60 -11.38
CA CYS A 42 17.42 5.47 -12.29
C CYS A 42 18.15 5.92 -13.56
N CYS A 43 19.04 5.08 -14.06
CA CYS A 43 19.79 5.33 -15.29
C CYS A 43 19.47 4.23 -16.30
N LYS A 44 19.11 4.60 -17.52
CA LYS A 44 18.97 3.64 -18.62
C LYS A 44 20.37 3.27 -19.10
N GLU A 45 20.61 1.98 -19.30
CA GLU A 45 21.86 1.48 -19.85
C GLU A 45 22.20 2.21 -21.17
N GLY A 46 23.37 2.84 -21.20
CA GLY A 46 23.85 3.63 -22.34
C GLY A 46 23.36 5.08 -22.42
N SER A 47 22.46 5.57 -21.53
CA SER A 47 22.07 7.00 -21.53
C SER A 47 23.05 7.88 -20.75
N GLY A 48 23.70 7.33 -19.72
CA GLY A 48 24.61 8.07 -18.84
C GLY A 48 23.92 9.16 -17.98
N SER A 49 22.59 9.26 -18.06
CA SER A 49 21.81 10.27 -17.34
C SER A 49 20.94 9.61 -16.27
N TRP A 50 21.18 10.00 -15.02
CA TRP A 50 20.39 9.58 -13.88
C TRP A 50 19.15 10.46 -13.78
N VAL A 51 17.99 9.85 -13.94
CA VAL A 51 16.69 10.51 -13.97
C VAL A 51 15.81 9.87 -12.91
N PRO A 52 15.05 10.63 -12.11
CA PRO A 52 14.16 10.03 -11.14
C PRO A 52 13.08 9.18 -11.83
N PHE A 53 12.69 8.06 -11.20
CA PHE A 53 11.79 7.07 -11.79
C PHE A 53 10.49 7.67 -12.37
N HIS A 54 9.91 8.66 -11.69
CA HIS A 54 8.70 9.34 -12.15
C HIS A 54 8.86 10.04 -13.51
N ASP A 55 10.05 10.54 -13.85
CA ASP A 55 10.31 11.18 -15.13
C ASP A 55 10.59 10.17 -16.25
N ILE A 56 11.11 8.99 -15.91
CA ILE A 56 11.23 7.87 -16.86
C ILE A 56 9.83 7.40 -17.29
N CYS A 57 8.89 7.30 -16.35
CA CYS A 57 7.49 6.97 -16.64
C CYS A 57 6.84 8.00 -17.57
N LYS A 58 7.09 9.30 -17.36
CA LYS A 58 6.59 10.36 -18.26
C LYS A 58 7.20 10.23 -19.67
N THR A 59 8.49 9.91 -19.75
CA THR A 59 9.22 9.83 -21.03
C THR A 59 8.82 8.59 -21.84
N GLN A 60 8.49 7.47 -21.19
CA GLN A 60 7.89 6.31 -21.86
C GLN A 60 6.42 6.52 -22.24
N SER A 61 5.75 7.54 -21.68
CA SER A 61 4.38 7.92 -22.04
C SER A 61 4.28 8.72 -23.35
N THR A 62 5.36 8.81 -24.13
CA THR A 62 5.27 9.19 -25.54
C THR A 62 5.43 7.96 -26.45
N PRO A 63 4.44 7.05 -26.51
CA PRO A 63 3.98 6.66 -27.83
C PRO A 63 3.41 7.93 -28.49
N GLU A 64 3.56 8.07 -29.79
CA GLU A 64 2.55 8.77 -30.58
C GLU A 64 1.19 8.10 -30.27
N ILE A 65 0.49 8.60 -29.25
CA ILE A 65 -0.87 8.17 -28.95
C ILE A 65 -1.71 8.82 -30.04
N THR A 66 -1.82 8.14 -31.17
CA THR A 66 -2.93 8.36 -32.09
C THR A 66 -4.20 8.08 -31.30
N SER A 67 -4.78 9.17 -30.81
CA SER A 67 -5.91 9.34 -29.90
C SER A 67 -7.25 8.73 -30.39
N GLY A 68 -7.22 7.64 -31.15
CA GLY A 68 -8.40 7.08 -31.81
C GLY A 68 -8.63 5.58 -31.66
N SER A 69 -7.77 4.83 -30.95
CA SER A 69 -7.96 3.36 -30.82
C SER A 69 -8.86 3.00 -29.63
N PRO A 70 -10.01 2.33 -29.84
CA PRO A 70 -10.91 1.93 -28.76
C PRO A 70 -10.28 0.93 -27.77
N GLU A 71 -9.24 0.21 -28.18
CA GLU A 71 -8.55 -0.78 -27.32
C GLU A 71 -7.70 -0.12 -26.22
N PHE A 72 -7.11 1.04 -26.50
CA PHE A 72 -6.34 1.78 -25.50
C PHE A 72 -7.24 2.37 -24.41
N SER A 73 -8.45 2.84 -24.79
CA SER A 73 -9.45 3.32 -23.83
C SER A 73 -9.91 2.20 -22.89
N ALA A 74 -10.11 0.98 -23.42
CA ALA A 74 -10.47 -0.19 -22.62
C ALA A 74 -9.35 -0.58 -21.65
N PHE A 75 -8.09 -0.55 -22.10
CA PHE A 75 -6.92 -0.84 -21.26
C PHE A 75 -6.75 0.15 -20.11
N VAL A 76 -6.83 1.46 -20.38
CA VAL A 76 -6.76 2.50 -19.33
C VAL A 76 -7.92 2.39 -18.34
N THR A 77 -9.10 2.02 -18.83
CA THR A 77 -10.28 1.81 -17.97
C THR A 77 -10.11 0.58 -17.07
N GLN A 78 -9.56 -0.52 -17.58
CA GLN A 78 -9.24 -1.69 -16.76
C GLN A 78 -8.18 -1.40 -15.70
N LEU A 79 -7.11 -0.68 -16.04
CA LEU A 79 -6.08 -0.29 -15.07
C LEU A 79 -6.66 0.59 -13.95
N LYS A 80 -7.52 1.55 -14.28
CA LYS A 80 -8.21 2.36 -13.27
C LYS A 80 -9.14 1.51 -12.39
N TYR A 81 -9.84 0.55 -12.98
CA TYR A 81 -10.75 -0.34 -12.27
C TYR A 81 -10.00 -1.28 -11.31
N GLU A 82 -8.91 -1.91 -11.74
CA GLU A 82 -8.09 -2.76 -10.87
C GLU A 82 -7.42 -1.98 -9.74
N ASN A 83 -6.90 -0.79 -10.03
CA ASN A 83 -6.32 0.09 -9.01
C ASN A 83 -7.37 0.54 -7.99
N GLY A 84 -8.58 0.87 -8.44
CA GLY A 84 -9.71 1.18 -7.56
C GLY A 84 -10.09 -0.02 -6.69
N ARG A 85 -10.15 -1.22 -7.25
CA ARG A 85 -10.50 -2.45 -6.52
C ARG A 85 -9.47 -2.79 -5.43
N ARG A 86 -8.17 -2.66 -5.74
CA ARG A 86 -7.10 -2.88 -4.74
C ARG A 86 -7.12 -1.83 -3.63
N ALA A 87 -7.36 -0.56 -3.97
CA ALA A 87 -7.50 0.50 -2.97
C ALA A 87 -8.69 0.25 -2.02
N VAL A 88 -9.84 -0.17 -2.55
CA VAL A 88 -11.03 -0.51 -1.74
C VAL A 88 -10.79 -1.74 -0.87
N SER A 89 -10.12 -2.78 -1.40
CA SER A 89 -9.79 -3.99 -0.62
C SER A 89 -8.82 -3.70 0.52
N ASN A 90 -7.81 -2.85 0.27
CA ASN A 90 -6.89 -2.42 1.32
C ASN A 90 -7.59 -1.53 2.35
N ALA A 91 -8.48 -0.64 1.91
CA ALA A 91 -9.27 0.20 2.82
C ALA A 91 -10.17 -0.62 3.77
N GLY A 92 -10.81 -1.69 3.28
CA GLY A 92 -11.61 -2.59 4.11
C GLY A 92 -10.77 -3.32 5.17
N THR A 93 -9.58 -3.78 4.78
CA THR A 93 -8.63 -4.43 5.70
C THR A 93 -8.14 -3.45 6.77
N ILE A 94 -7.77 -2.23 6.36
CA ILE A 94 -7.32 -1.17 7.26
C ILE A 94 -8.43 -0.80 8.24
N PHE A 95 -9.67 -0.60 7.77
CA PHE A 95 -10.81 -0.30 8.63
C PHE A 95 -11.00 -1.39 9.69
N ASN A 96 -10.94 -2.66 9.28
CA ASN A 96 -11.09 -3.79 10.19
C ASN A 96 -10.00 -3.78 11.28
N VAL A 97 -8.72 -3.62 10.89
CA VAL A 97 -7.59 -3.55 11.83
C VAL A 97 -7.71 -2.36 12.79
N LEU A 98 -8.11 -1.19 12.31
CA LEU A 98 -8.33 0.00 13.15
C LEU A 98 -9.49 -0.20 14.13
N SER A 99 -10.57 -0.84 13.70
CA SER A 99 -11.68 -1.20 14.59
C SER A 99 -11.22 -2.13 15.71
N TYR A 100 -10.46 -3.19 15.39
CA TYR A 100 -9.90 -4.10 16.40
C TYR A 100 -9.00 -3.39 17.42
N LEU A 101 -8.09 -2.54 16.93
CA LEU A 101 -7.18 -1.80 17.80
C LEU A 101 -7.96 -0.87 18.74
N SER A 102 -9.01 -0.23 18.24
CA SER A 102 -9.88 0.65 19.03
C SER A 102 -10.61 -0.11 20.13
N PHE A 103 -11.16 -1.29 19.84
CA PHE A 103 -11.84 -2.13 20.84
C PHE A 103 -10.86 -2.69 21.88
N LEU A 104 -9.65 -3.04 21.47
CA LEU A 104 -8.61 -3.49 22.38
C LEU A 104 -8.20 -2.39 23.35
N VAL A 105 -7.97 -1.17 22.86
CA VAL A 105 -7.64 -0.01 23.69
C VAL A 105 -8.79 0.34 24.65
N ALA A 106 -10.04 0.36 24.16
CA ALA A 106 -11.22 0.61 24.99
C ALA A 106 -11.39 -0.45 26.08
N GLY A 107 -11.16 -1.73 25.74
CA GLY A 107 -11.21 -2.84 26.68
C GLY A 107 -10.15 -2.75 27.78
N LEU A 108 -8.90 -2.46 27.40
CA LEU A 108 -7.81 -2.21 28.37
C LEU A 108 -8.08 -1.01 29.26
N PHE A 109 -8.65 0.06 28.71
CA PHE A 109 -9.03 1.25 29.47
C PHE A 109 -10.13 0.92 30.49
N GLY A 110 -11.17 0.19 30.09
CA GLY A 110 -12.24 -0.26 31.00
C GLY A 110 -11.71 -1.15 32.13
N LEU A 111 -10.78 -2.06 31.80
CA LEU A 111 -10.13 -2.92 32.79
C LEU A 111 -9.25 -2.11 33.76
N GLY A 112 -8.46 -1.16 33.24
CA GLY A 112 -7.65 -0.26 34.05
C GLY A 112 -8.50 0.61 34.99
N ALA A 113 -9.62 1.13 34.50
CA ALA A 113 -10.59 1.87 35.29
C ALA A 113 -11.22 1.00 36.40
N ALA A 114 -11.51 -0.27 36.11
CA ALA A 114 -12.03 -1.21 37.11
C ALA A 114 -11.01 -1.51 38.22
N ILE A 115 -9.73 -1.68 37.86
CA ILE A 115 -8.64 -1.88 38.83
C ILE A 115 -8.44 -0.62 39.68
N ALA A 116 -8.51 0.56 39.08
CA ALA A 116 -8.42 1.84 39.79
C ALA A 116 -9.62 2.08 40.71
N ALA A 117 -10.82 1.64 40.32
CA ALA A 117 -12.06 1.76 41.09
C ALA A 117 -12.21 0.68 42.18
N LYS A 118 -11.17 -0.11 42.48
CA LYS A 118 -11.21 -1.23 43.45
C LYS A 118 -11.79 -0.87 44.82
N GLU A 119 -11.66 0.38 45.26
CA GLU A 119 -12.22 0.86 46.53
C GLU A 119 -13.73 1.18 46.46
N SER A 120 -14.27 1.38 45.26
CA SER A 120 -15.69 1.63 45.01
C SER A 120 -16.32 0.43 44.29
N SER A 121 -16.81 -0.53 45.08
CA SER A 121 -17.43 -1.78 44.59
C SER A 121 -18.60 -1.54 43.62
N ASN A 122 -19.30 -0.41 43.72
CA ASN A 122 -20.39 -0.03 42.81
C ASN A 122 -19.92 0.36 41.39
N LEU A 123 -18.67 0.81 41.22
CA LEU A 123 -18.13 1.26 39.94
C LEU A 123 -17.16 0.23 39.32
N ALA A 124 -16.43 -0.54 40.14
CA ALA A 124 -15.50 -1.55 39.63
C ALA A 124 -16.16 -2.65 38.80
N VAL A 125 -17.36 -3.11 39.21
CA VAL A 125 -18.10 -4.19 38.54
C VAL A 125 -18.56 -3.79 37.12
N PRO A 126 -19.25 -2.65 36.90
CA PRO A 126 -19.68 -2.27 35.56
C PRO A 126 -18.50 -1.97 34.63
N TYR A 127 -17.43 -1.30 35.09
CA TYR A 127 -16.27 -1.03 34.24
C TYR A 127 -15.49 -2.30 33.87
N GLY A 128 -15.37 -3.25 34.80
CA GLY A 128 -14.75 -4.55 34.54
C GLY A 128 -15.54 -5.37 33.52
N ALA A 129 -16.87 -5.40 33.64
CA ALA A 129 -17.74 -6.10 32.71
C ALA A 129 -17.72 -5.48 31.30
N ILE A 130 -17.74 -4.15 31.21
CA ILE A 130 -17.67 -3.43 29.92
C ILE A 130 -16.29 -3.65 29.27
N GLY A 131 -15.21 -3.54 30.03
CA GLY A 131 -13.84 -3.77 29.54
C GLY A 131 -13.63 -5.20 29.02
N LEU A 132 -14.08 -6.20 29.78
CA LEU A 132 -14.06 -7.61 29.34
C LEU A 132 -14.94 -7.84 28.13
N GLY A 133 -16.12 -7.21 28.05
CA GLY A 133 -17.01 -7.32 26.90
C GLY A 133 -16.36 -6.84 25.59
N PHE A 134 -15.69 -5.68 25.62
CA PHE A 134 -14.96 -5.17 24.46
C PHE A 134 -13.76 -6.02 24.08
N LEU A 135 -13.03 -6.58 25.05
CA LEU A 135 -11.91 -7.49 24.77
C LEU A 135 -12.40 -8.81 24.15
N ILE A 136 -13.45 -9.41 24.70
CA ILE A 136 -14.02 -10.65 24.17
C ILE A 136 -14.57 -10.40 22.76
N TRP A 137 -15.28 -9.29 22.52
CA TRP A 137 -15.77 -8.94 21.19
C TRP A 137 -14.63 -8.71 20.19
N GLY A 138 -13.60 -7.95 20.58
CA GLY A 138 -12.42 -7.71 19.75
C GLY A 138 -11.61 -8.97 19.45
N LEU A 139 -11.67 -9.99 20.32
CA LEU A 139 -10.96 -11.27 20.13
C LEU A 139 -11.83 -12.34 19.43
N ALA A 140 -13.16 -12.30 19.59
CA ALA A 140 -14.10 -13.29 19.07
C ALA A 140 -14.76 -12.91 17.74
N GLY A 141 -14.46 -11.75 17.16
CA GLY A 141 -15.06 -11.20 15.93
C GLY A 141 -14.86 -11.98 14.62
N ASN A 142 -14.64 -13.30 14.66
CA ASN A 142 -14.51 -14.19 13.51
C ASN A 142 -15.66 -15.22 13.45
N GLY A 143 -16.89 -14.74 13.27
CA GLY A 143 -18.06 -15.63 13.27
C GLY A 143 -19.22 -15.30 12.33
N PHE A 144 -19.15 -14.25 11.50
CA PHE A 144 -20.17 -13.95 10.48
C PHE A 144 -19.56 -13.33 9.23
#